data_AF-A0A655Y7D2-F1
#
_entry.id   AF-A0A655Y7D2-F1
#
_cell.length_a   1.000
_cell.length_b   1.000
_cell.length_c   1.000
_cell.angle_alpha   90.00
_cell.angle_beta   90.00
_cell.angle_gamma   90.00
#
_symmetry.space_group_name_H-M   'P 1'
#
loop_
_entity.id
_entity.type
_entity.pdbx_description
1 polymer ?
#
loop_
_entity_poly.entity_id
_entity_poly.type
_entity_poly.pdbx_seq_one_letter_code
_entity_poly.pdbx_strand_id
1 'polypeptide(L)'
;MVFQSYALFPHMSLYENVAYGLKMLKLPSEEVRQRVDEALKIVDLEGMGERYVDQISGGQQQRVALARALVLKPKVLLFDEPLSNLDANLRRSMRETIRELQQRFDITSLYVTHDQAEAFAVSDTVIVMKQGDIMQIGTPQELYKAPKSMFMANFMGEANMFQGHFDGQQIHINGYAIDADLEVTRDKPNGEYQIGVRPEAITLHTQGSESQACQILKSAYMGSMYEVTVKWHDQELLLQLNSAQFNHTLTQHAYVVFNPRGLFLLPYAE
;
A
#
# COMPACT_ATOMS: atom_id res chain seq x y z
N MET A 1 -5.22 10.44 19.86
CA MET A 1 -6.00 9.86 18.73
C MET A 1 -6.14 10.93 17.68
N VAL A 2 -5.87 10.60 16.43
CA VAL A 2 -5.98 11.50 15.26
C VAL A 2 -7.11 10.96 14.39
N PHE A 3 -8.16 11.78 14.19
CA PHE A 3 -9.39 11.40 13.49
C PHE A 3 -9.45 11.92 12.06
N GLN A 4 -10.27 11.27 11.22
CA GLN A 4 -10.64 11.68 9.87
C GLN A 4 -11.12 13.14 9.75
N SER A 5 -11.88 13.65 10.72
CA SER A 5 -12.41 15.03 10.72
C SER A 5 -11.49 16.05 11.39
N TYR A 6 -10.25 15.66 11.73
CA TYR A 6 -9.23 16.40 12.50
C TYR A 6 -9.66 16.82 13.93
N ALA A 7 -10.97 16.92 14.19
CA ALA A 7 -11.61 17.27 15.45
C ALA A 7 -10.94 18.49 16.12
N LEU A 8 -10.53 19.49 15.33
CA LEU A 8 -9.96 20.72 15.85
C LEU A 8 -11.08 21.59 16.44
N PHE A 9 -10.75 22.35 17.49
CA PHE A 9 -11.68 23.28 18.11
C PHE A 9 -11.68 24.58 17.28
N PRO A 10 -12.77 24.91 16.56
CA PRO A 10 -12.77 26.03 15.61
C PRO A 10 -12.70 27.40 16.29
N HIS A 11 -13.10 27.47 17.56
CA HIS A 11 -13.10 28.69 18.37
C HIS A 11 -11.79 28.90 19.15
N MET A 12 -10.80 28.02 18.96
CA MET A 12 -9.49 28.09 19.60
C MET A 12 -8.43 28.40 18.56
N SER A 13 -7.40 29.15 18.94
CA SER A 13 -6.22 29.32 18.08
C SER A 13 -5.47 27.99 17.88
N LEU A 14 -4.52 27.95 16.94
CA LEU A 14 -3.68 26.76 16.75
C LEU A 14 -2.87 26.44 18.01
N TYR A 15 -2.34 27.47 18.67
CA TYR A 15 -1.65 27.34 19.95
C TYR A 15 -2.57 26.71 21.01
N GLU A 16 -3.81 27.19 21.11
CA GLU A 16 -4.78 26.68 22.09
C GLU A 16 -5.21 25.24 21.78
N ASN A 17 -5.38 24.91 20.50
CA ASN A 17 -5.67 23.55 20.06
C ASN A 17 -4.56 22.58 20.50
N VAL A 18 -3.29 22.93 20.29
CA VAL A 18 -2.15 22.09 20.68
C VAL A 18 -1.96 22.09 22.20
N ALA A 19 -2.10 23.24 22.87
CA ALA A 19 -1.95 23.37 24.32
C ALA A 19 -3.04 22.64 25.14
N TYR A 20 -4.20 22.34 24.55
CA TYR A 20 -5.39 21.85 25.26
C TYR A 20 -5.08 20.68 26.21
N GLY A 21 -4.41 19.64 25.72
CA GLY A 21 -4.07 18.46 26.53
C GLY A 21 -3.07 18.77 27.65
N LEU A 22 -2.09 19.65 27.41
CA LEU A 22 -1.12 20.06 28.43
C LEU A 22 -1.77 20.89 29.55
N LYS A 23 -2.72 21.78 29.19
CA LYS A 23 -3.49 22.57 30.16
C LYS A 23 -4.33 21.67 31.08
N MET A 24 -4.90 20.59 30.55
CA MET A 24 -5.62 19.60 31.37
C MET A 24 -4.73 18.86 32.37
N LEU A 25 -3.45 18.67 32.03
CA LEU A 25 -2.44 18.13 32.94
C LEU A 25 -1.93 19.16 33.98
N LYS A 26 -2.43 20.40 33.96
CA LYS A 26 -2.06 21.49 34.87
C LYS A 26 -0.55 21.78 34.91
N LEU A 27 0.12 21.64 33.76
CA LEU A 27 1.53 21.98 33.66
C LEU A 27 1.77 23.49 33.79
N PRO A 28 2.96 23.92 34.25
CA PRO A 28 3.34 25.33 34.30
C PRO A 28 3.22 26.01 32.93
N SER A 29 2.78 27.26 32.90
CA SER A 29 2.53 28.01 31.65
C SER A 29 3.75 28.10 30.73
N GLU A 30 4.95 28.24 31.31
CA GLU A 30 6.19 28.29 30.53
C GLU A 30 6.51 26.95 29.86
N GLU A 31 6.27 25.84 30.57
CA GLU A 31 6.43 24.50 30.01
C GLU A 31 5.42 24.22 28.90
N VAL A 32 4.16 24.69 29.07
CA VAL A 32 3.14 24.60 28.02
C VAL A 32 3.60 25.33 26.76
N ARG A 33 4.07 26.57 26.91
CA ARG A 33 4.53 27.39 25.80
C ARG A 33 5.66 26.70 25.02
N GLN A 34 6.70 26.28 25.73
CA GLN A 34 7.84 25.61 25.12
C GLN A 34 7.42 24.37 24.33
N ARG A 35 6.59 23.49 24.93
CA ARG A 35 6.15 22.26 24.27
C ARG A 35 5.28 22.52 23.05
N VAL A 36 4.43 23.55 23.09
CA VAL A 36 3.58 23.91 21.94
C VAL A 36 4.44 24.45 20.79
N ASP A 37 5.40 25.32 21.09
CA ASP A 37 6.30 25.88 20.08
C ASP A 37 7.15 24.77 19.43
N GLU A 38 7.67 23.82 20.23
CA GLU A 38 8.35 22.63 19.73
C GLU A 38 7.44 21.78 18.84
N ALA A 39 6.20 21.52 19.25
CA ALA A 39 5.24 20.71 18.50
C ALA A 39 4.83 21.36 17.18
N LEU A 40 4.60 22.67 17.15
CA LEU A 40 4.29 23.41 15.92
C LEU A 40 5.49 23.43 14.97
N LYS A 41 6.71 23.56 15.50
CA LYS A 41 7.92 23.48 14.70
C LYS A 41 8.12 22.10 14.05
N ILE A 42 7.82 21.02 14.78
CA ILE A 42 7.93 19.64 14.29
C ILE A 42 7.05 19.38 13.05
N VAL A 43 5.93 20.10 12.92
CA VAL A 43 4.97 19.94 11.82
C VAL A 43 5.04 21.08 10.78
N ASP A 44 6.12 21.86 10.78
CA ASP A 44 6.37 23.05 9.94
C ASP A 44 5.29 24.15 10.03
N LEU A 45 4.77 24.40 11.23
CA LEU A 45 3.80 25.46 11.52
C LEU A 45 4.35 26.51 12.52
N GLU A 46 5.67 26.65 12.58
CA GLU A 46 6.34 27.66 13.40
C GLU A 46 5.80 29.07 13.09
N GLY A 47 5.48 29.84 14.14
CA GLY A 47 4.91 31.18 14.02
C GLY A 47 3.43 31.25 13.63
N MET A 48 2.74 30.11 13.45
CA MET A 48 1.30 30.10 13.10
C MET A 48 0.37 29.99 14.32
N GLY A 49 0.89 30.00 15.55
CA GLY A 49 0.13 29.73 16.78
C GLY A 49 -1.12 30.60 16.98
N GLU A 50 -1.08 31.86 16.56
CA GLU A 50 -2.19 32.83 16.71
C GLU A 50 -3.30 32.66 15.66
N ARG A 51 -3.10 31.82 14.63
CA ARG A 51 -4.12 31.59 13.60
C ARG A 51 -5.25 30.73 14.14
N TYR A 52 -6.39 30.78 13.45
CA TYR A 52 -7.55 29.94 13.70
C TYR A 52 -7.71 28.87 12.60
N VAL A 53 -8.55 27.87 12.86
CA VAL A 53 -8.74 26.69 12.00
C VAL A 53 -9.23 27.05 10.59
N ASP A 54 -10.03 28.12 10.48
CA ASP A 54 -10.58 28.66 9.24
C ASP A 54 -9.56 29.48 8.41
N GLN A 55 -8.39 29.79 9.00
CA GLN A 55 -7.33 30.57 8.36
C GLN A 55 -6.20 29.71 7.76
N ILE A 56 -6.37 28.39 7.75
CA ILE A 56 -5.36 27.43 7.31
C ILE A 56 -5.96 26.38 6.36
N SER A 57 -5.11 25.80 5.51
CA SER A 57 -5.52 24.75 4.56
C SER A 57 -5.84 23.43 5.28
N GLY A 58 -6.58 22.52 4.64
CA GLY A 58 -6.87 21.20 5.22
C GLY A 58 -5.62 20.40 5.60
N GLY A 59 -4.54 20.52 4.80
CA GLY A 59 -3.26 19.91 5.13
C GLY A 59 -2.60 20.51 6.37
N GLN A 60 -2.71 21.82 6.55
CA GLN A 60 -2.25 22.49 7.77
C GLN A 60 -3.12 22.08 8.97
N GLN A 61 -4.44 21.94 8.80
CA GLN A 61 -5.33 21.45 9.88
C GLN A 61 -4.90 20.06 10.34
N GLN A 62 -4.55 19.18 9.42
CA GLN A 62 -4.04 17.86 9.79
C GLN A 62 -2.71 17.93 10.55
N ARG A 63 -1.77 18.78 10.12
CA ARG A 63 -0.51 19.02 10.82
C ARG A 63 -0.74 19.54 12.25
N VAL A 64 -1.72 20.42 12.45
CA VAL A 64 -2.14 20.89 13.79
C VAL A 64 -2.71 19.73 14.62
N ALA A 65 -3.56 18.89 14.04
CA ALA A 65 -4.11 17.72 14.74
C ALA A 65 -3.02 16.73 15.17
N LEU A 66 -1.99 16.56 14.33
CA LEU A 66 -0.81 15.75 14.65
C LEU A 66 0.03 16.39 15.76
N ALA A 67 0.31 17.69 15.68
CA ALA A 67 1.01 18.42 16.75
C ALA A 67 0.28 18.29 18.10
N ARG A 68 -1.05 18.42 18.10
CA ARG A 68 -1.89 18.24 19.29
C ARG A 68 -1.79 16.83 19.88
N ALA A 69 -1.59 15.80 19.05
CA ALA A 69 -1.37 14.44 19.53
C ALA A 69 0.07 14.25 20.07
N LEU A 70 1.07 14.79 19.36
CA LEU A 70 2.50 14.61 19.68
C LEU A 70 2.96 15.39 20.90
N VAL A 71 2.36 16.55 21.18
CA VAL A 71 2.74 17.42 22.31
C VAL A 71 2.65 16.70 23.67
N LEU A 72 1.79 15.69 23.77
CA LEU A 72 1.62 14.87 24.97
C LEU A 72 2.69 13.79 25.14
N LYS A 73 3.57 13.59 24.16
CA LYS A 73 4.57 12.51 24.10
C LYS A 73 3.95 11.13 24.43
N PRO A 74 2.89 10.72 23.72
CA PRO A 74 2.19 9.48 24.04
C PRO A 74 3.06 8.26 23.73
N LYS A 75 2.84 7.17 24.46
CA LYS A 75 3.44 5.86 24.14
C LYS A 75 2.83 5.23 22.88
N VAL A 76 1.56 5.57 22.59
CA VAL A 76 0.80 5.02 21.47
C VAL A 76 0.06 6.14 20.73
N LEU A 77 0.19 6.15 19.40
CA LEU A 77 -0.61 6.98 18.50
C LEU A 77 -1.64 6.10 17.78
N LEU A 78 -2.86 6.59 17.69
CA LEU A 78 -3.97 5.93 17.00
C LEU A 78 -4.46 6.86 15.91
N PHE A 79 -4.47 6.36 14.67
CA PHE A 79 -4.93 7.05 13.49
C PHE A 79 -6.14 6.30 12.92
N ASP A 80 -7.24 7.03 12.73
CA ASP A 80 -8.49 6.50 12.18
C ASP A 80 -8.84 7.24 10.89
N GLU A 81 -8.58 6.57 9.76
CA GLU A 81 -8.68 7.09 8.38
C GLU A 81 -8.20 8.54 8.22
N PRO A 82 -6.98 8.88 8.66
CA PRO A 82 -6.58 10.28 8.78
C PRO A 82 -6.40 11.00 7.44
N LEU A 83 -6.39 10.28 6.30
CA LEU A 83 -6.06 10.83 4.98
C LEU A 83 -7.18 10.72 3.93
N SER A 84 -8.33 10.13 4.28
CA SER A 84 -9.38 9.80 3.30
C SER A 84 -10.01 11.04 2.63
N ASN A 85 -9.99 12.19 3.30
CA ASN A 85 -10.56 13.46 2.79
C ASN A 85 -9.55 14.36 2.07
N LEU A 86 -8.33 13.87 1.80
CA LEU A 86 -7.30 14.66 1.14
C LEU A 86 -7.16 14.36 -0.35
N ASP A 87 -6.74 15.36 -1.13
CA ASP A 87 -6.32 15.17 -2.51
C ASP A 87 -5.03 14.31 -2.59
N ALA A 88 -4.75 13.76 -3.78
CA ALA A 88 -3.67 12.79 -3.96
C ALA A 88 -2.27 13.33 -3.58
N ASN A 89 -1.97 14.59 -3.89
CA ASN A 89 -0.65 15.18 -3.62
C ASN A 89 -0.47 15.42 -2.13
N LEU A 90 -1.49 16.00 -1.49
CA LEU A 90 -1.46 16.25 -0.05
C LEU A 90 -1.44 14.94 0.74
N ARG A 91 -2.24 13.96 0.32
CA ARG A 91 -2.25 12.59 0.88
C ARG A 91 -0.86 11.96 0.84
N ARG A 92 -0.14 12.07 -0.27
CA ARG A 92 1.23 11.55 -0.40
C ARG A 92 2.18 12.22 0.59
N SER A 93 2.22 13.55 0.60
CA SER A 93 3.09 14.30 1.51
C SER A 93 2.78 13.99 2.98
N MET A 94 1.51 13.88 3.35
CA MET A 94 1.13 13.56 4.73
C MET A 94 1.49 12.13 5.15
N ARG A 95 1.41 11.14 4.24
CA ARG A 95 1.92 9.79 4.52
C ARG A 95 3.41 9.80 4.88
N GLU A 96 4.20 10.51 4.08
CA GLU A 96 5.63 10.67 4.30
C GLU A 96 5.89 11.34 5.65
N THR A 97 5.21 12.45 5.95
CA THR A 97 5.32 13.14 7.24
C THR A 97 4.93 12.26 8.42
N ILE A 98 3.83 11.50 8.35
CA ILE A 98 3.40 10.60 9.43
C ILE A 98 4.46 9.52 9.68
N ARG A 99 4.98 8.89 8.61
CA ARG A 99 6.00 7.85 8.72
C ARG A 99 7.31 8.40 9.30
N GLU A 100 7.76 9.56 8.83
CA GLU A 100 8.97 10.21 9.33
C GLU A 100 8.86 10.56 10.82
N LEU A 101 7.73 11.12 11.24
CA LEU A 101 7.51 11.47 12.65
C LEU A 101 7.41 10.23 13.52
N GLN A 102 6.72 9.19 13.06
CA GLN A 102 6.64 7.91 13.76
C GLN A 102 8.02 7.30 13.97
N GLN A 103 8.87 7.26 12.94
CA GLN A 103 10.24 6.73 13.01
C GLN A 103 11.15 7.59 13.87
N ARG A 104 11.06 8.93 13.73
CA ARG A 104 11.90 9.88 14.48
C ARG A 104 11.67 9.81 15.98
N PHE A 105 10.41 9.60 16.41
CA PHE A 105 10.04 9.57 17.82
C PHE A 105 9.88 8.17 18.39
N ASP A 106 10.04 7.13 17.58
CA ASP A 106 9.88 5.72 17.96
C ASP A 106 8.56 5.46 18.71
N ILE A 107 7.47 6.05 18.20
CA ILE A 107 6.15 5.93 18.83
C ILE A 107 5.41 4.76 18.21
N THR A 108 4.90 3.85 19.05
CA THR A 108 4.01 2.78 18.59
C THR A 108 2.76 3.39 17.98
N SER A 109 2.48 3.07 16.72
CA SER A 109 1.38 3.69 15.97
C SER A 109 0.46 2.63 15.39
N LEU A 110 -0.85 2.78 15.61
CA LEU A 110 -1.89 2.00 14.95
C LEU A 110 -2.58 2.87 13.90
N TYR A 111 -2.58 2.42 12.65
CA TYR A 111 -3.18 3.14 11.53
C TYR A 111 -4.30 2.31 10.90
N VAL A 112 -5.49 2.89 10.84
CA VAL A 112 -6.67 2.28 10.22
C VAL A 112 -6.97 3.01 8.91
N THR A 113 -7.11 2.24 7.84
CA THR A 113 -7.46 2.75 6.50
C THR A 113 -8.12 1.65 5.67
N HIS A 114 -8.89 2.06 4.68
CA HIS A 114 -9.40 1.20 3.61
C HIS A 114 -8.53 1.27 2.33
N ASP A 115 -7.52 2.16 2.29
CA ASP A 115 -6.61 2.31 1.15
C ASP A 115 -5.35 1.44 1.32
N GLN A 116 -5.13 0.54 0.37
CA GLN A 116 -4.03 -0.42 0.40
C GLN A 116 -2.67 0.25 0.21
N ALA A 117 -2.59 1.24 -0.67
CA ALA A 117 -1.35 1.96 -0.95
C ALA A 117 -0.93 2.81 0.26
N GLU A 118 -1.89 3.29 1.06
CA GLU A 118 -1.58 3.89 2.36
C GLU A 118 -1.05 2.86 3.35
N ALA A 119 -1.77 1.74 3.53
CA ALA A 119 -1.38 0.69 4.46
C ALA A 119 0.04 0.18 4.19
N PHE A 120 0.39 -0.04 2.92
CA PHE A 120 1.71 -0.52 2.51
C PHE A 120 2.83 0.52 2.67
N ALA A 121 2.54 1.80 2.43
CA ALA A 121 3.56 2.85 2.46
C ALA A 121 3.95 3.27 3.89
N VAL A 122 3.02 3.19 4.84
CA VAL A 122 3.20 3.78 6.18
C VAL A 122 3.47 2.73 7.27
N SER A 123 3.15 1.45 7.02
CA SER A 123 3.12 0.43 8.08
C SER A 123 4.29 -0.55 7.99
N ASP A 124 4.85 -0.91 9.14
CA ASP A 124 5.81 -2.02 9.27
C ASP A 124 5.10 -3.38 9.18
N THR A 125 3.88 -3.45 9.72
CA THR A 125 3.03 -4.64 9.72
C THR A 125 1.61 -4.22 9.39
N VAL A 126 0.96 -5.00 8.52
CA VAL A 126 -0.41 -4.76 8.09
C VAL A 126 -1.27 -5.95 8.53
N ILE A 127 -2.43 -5.62 9.10
CA ILE A 127 -3.46 -6.59 9.50
C ILE A 127 -4.62 -6.40 8.53
N VAL A 128 -4.88 -7.39 7.68
CA VAL A 128 -6.02 -7.36 6.77
C VAL A 128 -7.19 -8.04 7.44
N MET A 129 -8.32 -7.34 7.51
CA MET A 129 -9.54 -7.81 8.15
C MET A 129 -10.70 -7.88 7.17
N LYS A 130 -11.60 -8.83 7.39
CA LYS A 130 -12.86 -8.97 6.66
C LYS A 130 -13.95 -9.42 7.62
N GLN A 131 -15.07 -8.70 7.67
CA GLN A 131 -16.23 -9.05 8.49
C GLN A 131 -15.91 -9.27 9.99
N GLY A 132 -14.90 -8.59 10.51
CA GLY A 132 -14.46 -8.71 11.91
C GLY A 132 -13.36 -9.75 12.14
N ASP A 133 -13.06 -10.59 11.16
CA ASP A 133 -12.02 -11.61 11.25
C ASP A 133 -10.70 -11.14 10.62
N ILE A 134 -9.58 -11.55 11.21
CA ILE A 134 -8.24 -11.30 10.66
C ILE A 134 -7.99 -12.33 9.56
N MET A 135 -7.79 -11.85 8.34
CA MET A 135 -7.52 -12.68 7.16
C MET A 135 -6.04 -13.04 7.07
N GLN A 136 -5.16 -12.04 7.26
CA GLN A 136 -3.71 -12.22 7.22
C GLN A 136 -3.02 -11.08 7.97
N ILE A 137 -1.89 -11.40 8.59
CA ILE A 137 -0.96 -10.45 9.20
C ILE A 137 0.40 -10.68 8.56
N GLY A 138 1.10 -9.60 8.22
CA GLY A 138 2.46 -9.67 7.70
C GLY A 138 3.00 -8.29 7.33
N THR A 139 4.21 -8.27 6.81
CA THR A 139 4.75 -7.06 6.18
C THR A 139 3.99 -6.78 4.87
N PRO A 140 3.97 -5.52 4.39
CA PRO A 140 3.38 -5.19 3.08
C PRO A 140 3.85 -6.11 1.94
N GLN A 141 5.15 -6.42 1.92
CA GLN A 141 5.73 -7.30 0.89
C GLN A 141 5.25 -8.75 1.02
N GLU A 142 5.17 -9.29 2.23
CA GLU A 142 4.66 -10.64 2.47
C GLU A 142 3.19 -10.78 2.06
N LEU A 143 2.35 -9.80 2.42
CA LEU A 143 0.94 -9.82 2.06
C LEU A 143 0.73 -9.79 0.53
N TYR A 144 1.54 -8.99 -0.17
CA TYR A 144 1.45 -8.86 -1.61
C TYR A 144 1.98 -10.09 -2.36
N LYS A 145 3.18 -10.57 -1.97
CA LYS A 145 3.89 -11.67 -2.63
C LYS A 145 3.37 -13.05 -2.25
N ALA A 146 2.92 -13.24 -1.01
CA ALA A 146 2.50 -14.53 -0.47
C ALA A 146 1.10 -14.43 0.16
N PRO A 147 0.05 -14.17 -0.64
CA PRO A 147 -1.32 -14.20 -0.14
C PRO A 147 -1.67 -15.61 0.34
N LYS A 148 -2.39 -15.72 1.47
CA LYS A 148 -2.81 -17.02 2.05
C LYS A 148 -4.12 -17.57 1.49
N SER A 149 -4.86 -16.78 0.72
CA SER A 149 -6.15 -17.16 0.17
C SER A 149 -6.46 -16.40 -1.11
N MET A 150 -7.43 -16.90 -1.87
CA MET A 150 -7.95 -16.20 -3.05
C MET A 150 -8.51 -14.82 -2.71
N PHE A 151 -9.13 -14.67 -1.54
CA PHE A 151 -9.55 -13.37 -1.06
C PHE A 151 -8.36 -12.43 -0.90
N MET A 152 -7.28 -12.86 -0.24
CA MET A 152 -6.08 -12.05 -0.09
C MET A 152 -5.43 -11.72 -1.43
N ALA A 153 -5.37 -12.69 -2.35
CA ALA A 153 -4.80 -12.49 -3.68
C ALA A 153 -5.51 -11.34 -4.42
N ASN A 154 -6.85 -11.40 -4.47
CA ASN A 154 -7.70 -10.39 -5.13
C ASN A 154 -7.77 -9.08 -4.35
N PHE A 155 -7.70 -9.13 -3.03
CA PHE A 155 -7.76 -7.94 -2.19
C PHE A 155 -6.47 -7.13 -2.30
N MET A 156 -5.30 -7.75 -2.50
CA MET A 156 -4.01 -7.04 -2.61
C MET A 156 -3.74 -6.43 -4.00
N GLY A 157 -4.60 -6.69 -4.97
CA GLY A 157 -4.47 -6.22 -6.35
C GLY A 157 -4.93 -7.27 -7.36
N GLU A 158 -4.82 -6.93 -8.64
CA GLU A 158 -5.13 -7.84 -9.74
C GLU A 158 -4.15 -9.02 -9.77
N ALA A 159 -4.63 -10.17 -10.25
CA ALA A 159 -3.83 -11.38 -10.47
C ALA A 159 -4.46 -12.23 -11.57
N ASN A 160 -3.62 -12.79 -12.45
CA ASN A 160 -4.03 -13.80 -13.41
C ASN A 160 -3.98 -15.16 -12.73
N MET A 161 -5.10 -15.88 -12.70
CA MET A 161 -5.24 -17.12 -11.91
C MET A 161 -5.33 -18.33 -12.83
N PHE A 162 -4.54 -19.36 -12.51
CA PHE A 162 -4.42 -20.57 -13.29
C PHE A 162 -4.53 -21.81 -12.43
N GLN A 163 -4.94 -22.91 -13.06
CA GLN A 163 -4.69 -24.25 -12.54
C GLN A 163 -3.32 -24.70 -13.04
N GLY A 164 -2.54 -25.34 -12.18
CA GLY A 164 -1.30 -25.98 -12.58
C GLY A 164 -0.65 -26.74 -11.43
N HIS A 165 0.56 -27.23 -11.66
CA HIS A 165 1.25 -28.06 -10.70
C HIS A 165 2.69 -27.61 -10.46
N PHE A 166 3.19 -27.90 -9.27
CA PHE A 166 4.58 -27.74 -8.89
C PHE A 166 5.22 -29.12 -8.71
N ASP A 167 6.30 -29.39 -9.44
CA ASP A 167 6.99 -30.69 -9.43
C ASP A 167 8.21 -30.75 -8.49
N GLY A 168 8.45 -29.68 -7.73
CA GLY A 168 9.61 -29.53 -6.85
C GLY A 168 10.73 -28.68 -7.45
N GLN A 169 10.71 -28.42 -8.76
CA GLN A 169 11.69 -27.59 -9.45
C GLN A 169 11.05 -26.53 -10.36
N GLN A 170 9.94 -26.88 -11.01
CA GLN A 170 9.26 -26.04 -11.97
C GLN A 170 7.76 -25.95 -11.66
N ILE A 171 7.20 -24.80 -12.01
CA ILE A 171 5.77 -24.51 -11.98
C ILE A 171 5.25 -24.65 -13.41
N HIS A 172 4.24 -25.49 -13.59
CA HIS A 172 3.67 -25.80 -14.91
C HIS A 172 2.27 -25.24 -15.05
N ILE A 173 2.06 -24.42 -16.08
CA ILE A 173 0.78 -23.78 -16.40
C ILE A 173 0.50 -23.96 -17.90
N ASN A 174 -0.59 -24.62 -18.27
CA ASN A 174 -0.99 -24.79 -19.68
C ASN A 174 0.16 -25.28 -20.60
N GLY A 175 1.01 -26.19 -20.11
CA GLY A 175 2.17 -26.71 -20.84
C GLY A 175 3.41 -25.80 -20.87
N TYR A 176 3.35 -24.61 -20.25
CA TYR A 176 4.50 -23.74 -20.03
C TYR A 176 5.16 -24.08 -18.68
N ALA A 177 6.43 -24.48 -18.73
CA ALA A 177 7.25 -24.75 -17.55
C ALA A 177 8.08 -23.52 -17.17
N ILE A 178 7.98 -23.12 -15.90
CA ILE A 178 8.62 -21.93 -15.33
C ILE A 178 9.52 -22.39 -14.19
N ASP A 179 10.80 -22.03 -14.22
CA ASP A 179 11.71 -22.33 -13.12
C ASP A 179 11.21 -21.69 -11.83
N ALA A 180 11.06 -22.49 -10.78
CA ALA A 180 10.52 -22.01 -9.52
C ALA A 180 11.52 -21.08 -8.80
N ASP A 181 11.03 -19.95 -8.31
CA ASP A 181 11.78 -19.14 -7.36
C ASP A 181 11.59 -19.73 -5.94
N LEU A 182 12.71 -19.86 -5.21
CA LEU A 182 12.72 -20.42 -3.86
C LEU A 182 11.97 -19.55 -2.85
N GLU A 183 11.79 -18.24 -3.07
CA GLU A 183 10.94 -17.40 -2.22
C GLU A 183 9.46 -17.76 -2.35
N VAL A 184 9.05 -18.23 -3.53
CA VAL A 184 7.64 -18.53 -3.85
C VAL A 184 7.27 -19.97 -3.45
N THR A 185 8.21 -20.89 -3.61
CA THR A 185 7.96 -22.34 -3.46
C THR A 185 8.53 -22.94 -2.18
N ARG A 186 9.14 -22.12 -1.30
CA ARG A 186 9.65 -22.59 -0.01
C ARG A 186 8.55 -23.33 0.75
N ASP A 187 8.89 -24.52 1.23
CA ASP A 187 8.01 -25.38 2.05
C ASP A 187 6.70 -25.80 1.35
N LYS A 188 6.60 -25.65 0.02
CA LYS A 188 5.45 -26.15 -0.76
C LYS A 188 5.73 -27.59 -1.21
N PRO A 189 4.86 -28.57 -0.85
CA PRO A 189 5.00 -29.93 -1.38
C PRO A 189 4.72 -29.97 -2.89
N ASN A 190 5.19 -31.00 -3.56
CA ASN A 190 4.83 -31.27 -4.94
C ASN A 190 3.32 -31.53 -5.05
N GLY A 191 2.68 -31.01 -6.08
CA GLY A 191 1.26 -31.24 -6.31
C GLY A 191 0.56 -30.14 -7.09
N GLU A 192 -0.76 -30.23 -7.11
CA GLU A 192 -1.66 -29.32 -7.81
C GLU A 192 -1.92 -28.05 -6.97
N TYR A 193 -1.85 -26.89 -7.62
CA TYR A 193 -2.10 -25.58 -7.01
C TYR A 193 -2.99 -24.69 -7.89
N GLN A 194 -3.62 -23.71 -7.25
CA GLN A 194 -4.03 -22.48 -7.93
C GLN A 194 -2.83 -21.54 -7.98
N ILE A 195 -2.36 -21.25 -9.19
CA ILE A 195 -1.17 -20.41 -9.41
C ILE A 195 -1.65 -19.02 -9.82
N GLY A 196 -1.27 -18.02 -9.04
CA GLY A 196 -1.49 -16.63 -9.39
C GLY A 196 -0.23 -16.00 -9.97
N VAL A 197 -0.39 -15.22 -11.03
CA VAL A 197 0.67 -14.45 -11.66
C VAL A 197 0.26 -12.98 -11.65
N ARG A 198 1.04 -12.13 -10.97
CA ARG A 198 0.76 -10.68 -10.93
C ARG A 198 0.91 -10.05 -12.33
N PRO A 199 0.07 -9.10 -12.74
CA PRO A 199 0.13 -8.49 -14.07
C PRO A 199 1.51 -7.90 -14.43
N GLU A 200 2.20 -7.30 -13.47
CA GLU A 200 3.54 -6.72 -13.64
C GLU A 200 4.65 -7.78 -13.72
N ALA A 201 4.33 -9.04 -13.40
CA ALA A 201 5.25 -10.18 -13.50
C ALA A 201 5.26 -10.82 -14.89
N ILE A 202 4.39 -10.38 -15.79
CA ILE A 202 4.28 -10.91 -17.15
C ILE A 202 4.86 -9.89 -18.12
N THR A 203 5.85 -10.29 -18.90
CA THR A 203 6.40 -9.48 -19.99
C THR A 203 6.04 -10.07 -21.35
N LEU A 204 6.12 -9.23 -22.40
CA LEU A 204 5.90 -9.64 -23.78
C LEU A 204 7.20 -9.62 -24.56
N HIS A 205 7.52 -10.74 -25.19
CA HIS A 205 8.71 -10.90 -26.04
C HIS A 205 8.29 -11.13 -27.51
N THR A 206 9.21 -10.85 -28.44
CA THR A 206 9.00 -11.06 -29.88
C THR A 206 9.30 -12.49 -30.34
N GLN A 207 9.96 -13.29 -29.50
CA GLN A 207 10.34 -14.67 -29.77
C GLN A 207 10.14 -15.50 -28.50
N GLY A 208 9.75 -16.75 -28.67
CA GLY A 208 9.50 -17.71 -27.58
C GLY A 208 9.05 -19.06 -28.12
N SER A 209 8.65 -19.95 -27.21
CA SER A 209 8.09 -21.26 -27.57
C SER A 209 6.58 -21.18 -27.87
N GLU A 210 6.04 -22.22 -28.50
CA GLU A 210 4.60 -22.31 -28.78
C GLU A 210 3.74 -22.20 -27.50
N SER A 211 4.21 -22.80 -26.39
CA SER A 211 3.52 -22.72 -25.08
C SER A 211 3.36 -21.29 -24.55
N GLN A 212 4.18 -20.35 -25.03
CA GLN A 212 4.20 -18.95 -24.63
C GLN A 212 3.45 -18.04 -25.62
N ALA A 213 3.07 -18.54 -26.80
CA ALA A 213 2.47 -17.72 -27.84
C ALA A 213 1.12 -17.14 -27.39
N CYS A 214 0.93 -15.83 -27.55
CA CYS A 214 -0.29 -15.11 -27.21
C CYS A 214 -0.67 -14.10 -28.29
N GLN A 215 -1.94 -13.71 -28.31
CA GLN A 215 -2.46 -12.65 -29.16
C GLN A 215 -2.75 -11.38 -28.34
N ILE A 216 -2.23 -10.23 -28.75
CA ILE A 216 -2.55 -8.96 -28.11
C ILE A 216 -3.97 -8.54 -28.52
N LEU A 217 -4.84 -8.31 -27.53
CA LEU A 217 -6.24 -7.90 -27.75
C LEU A 217 -6.43 -6.40 -27.57
N LYS A 218 -5.89 -5.83 -26.49
CA LYS A 218 -6.06 -4.42 -26.12
C LYS A 218 -4.80 -3.87 -25.48
N SER A 219 -4.55 -2.57 -25.66
CA SER A 219 -3.47 -1.85 -25.00
C SER A 219 -3.95 -0.45 -24.65
N ALA A 220 -3.81 -0.06 -23.39
CA ALA A 220 -4.20 1.24 -22.86
C ALA A 220 -3.00 1.91 -22.16
N TYR A 221 -2.69 3.14 -22.55
CA TYR A 221 -1.61 3.92 -21.94
C TYR A 221 -2.08 4.60 -20.65
N MET A 222 -1.42 4.30 -19.54
CA MET A 222 -1.72 4.80 -18.18
C MET A 222 -0.64 5.75 -17.65
N GLY A 223 0.20 6.32 -18.52
CA GLY A 223 1.30 7.22 -18.13
C GLY A 223 2.61 6.45 -17.86
N SER A 224 2.83 6.00 -16.62
CA SER A 224 4.05 5.26 -16.26
C SER A 224 4.05 3.80 -16.73
N MET A 225 2.91 3.31 -17.17
CA MET A 225 2.73 1.93 -17.64
C MET A 225 1.68 1.83 -18.74
N TYR A 226 1.65 0.68 -19.42
CA TYR A 226 0.56 0.23 -20.25
C TYR A 226 -0.17 -0.92 -19.56
N GLU A 227 -1.50 -0.87 -19.58
CA GLU A 227 -2.33 -2.04 -19.31
C GLU A 227 -2.60 -2.74 -20.63
N VAL A 228 -2.18 -3.99 -20.73
CA VAL A 228 -2.30 -4.79 -21.96
C VAL A 228 -3.11 -6.04 -21.65
N THR A 229 -4.14 -6.28 -22.45
CA THR A 229 -4.89 -7.54 -22.40
C THR A 229 -4.44 -8.42 -23.56
N VAL A 230 -4.05 -9.64 -23.26
CA VAL A 230 -3.68 -10.65 -24.27
C VAL A 230 -4.55 -11.89 -24.13
N LYS A 231 -4.78 -12.59 -25.23
CA LYS A 231 -5.32 -13.96 -25.24
C LYS A 231 -4.14 -14.93 -25.24
N TRP A 232 -3.98 -15.68 -24.17
CA TRP A 232 -2.98 -16.74 -24.05
C TRP A 232 -3.71 -18.08 -23.88
N HIS A 233 -3.54 -18.99 -24.83
CA HIS A 233 -4.40 -20.17 -24.99
C HIS A 233 -5.89 -19.77 -25.02
N ASP A 234 -6.72 -20.32 -24.12
CA ASP A 234 -8.16 -20.05 -24.02
C ASP A 234 -8.52 -18.99 -22.94
N GLN A 235 -7.53 -18.27 -22.42
CA GLN A 235 -7.73 -17.30 -21.34
C GLN A 235 -7.25 -15.88 -21.72
N GLU A 236 -7.93 -14.87 -21.19
CA GLU A 236 -7.48 -13.47 -21.26
C GLU A 236 -6.60 -13.15 -20.04
N LEU A 237 -5.42 -12.56 -20.28
CA LEU A 237 -4.51 -12.13 -19.24
C LEU A 237 -4.39 -10.61 -19.23
N LEU A 238 -4.34 -10.05 -18.03
CA LEU A 238 -3.98 -8.66 -17.79
C LEU A 238 -2.48 -8.54 -17.50
N LEU A 239 -1.80 -7.64 -18.22
CA LEU A 239 -0.39 -7.33 -18.05
C LEU A 239 -0.23 -5.85 -17.72
N GLN A 240 0.72 -5.53 -16.85
CA GLN A 240 1.12 -4.15 -16.54
C GLN A 240 2.57 -3.94 -16.95
N LEU A 241 2.77 -3.31 -18.11
CA LEU A 241 4.08 -3.18 -18.74
C LEU A 241 4.63 -1.77 -18.58
N ASN A 242 5.91 -1.65 -18.22
CA ASN A 242 6.56 -0.35 -18.06
C ASN A 242 6.56 0.42 -19.39
N SER A 243 6.10 1.68 -19.39
CA SER A 243 5.95 2.45 -20.62
C SER A 243 7.27 2.82 -21.32
N ALA A 244 8.39 2.82 -20.60
CA ALA A 244 9.72 3.04 -21.16
C ALA A 244 10.31 1.79 -21.82
N GLN A 245 9.80 0.60 -21.49
CA GLN A 245 10.32 -0.68 -21.99
C GLN A 245 9.38 -1.33 -23.00
N PHE A 246 8.08 -1.04 -22.93
CA PHE A 246 7.09 -1.63 -23.81
C PHE A 246 7.04 -0.93 -25.18
N ASN A 247 7.33 -1.69 -26.23
CA ASN A 247 7.12 -1.22 -27.58
C ASN A 247 5.66 -1.45 -28.00
N HIS A 248 4.83 -0.40 -27.94
CA HIS A 248 3.42 -0.45 -28.35
C HIS A 248 3.20 -0.83 -29.83
N THR A 249 4.26 -0.86 -30.66
CA THR A 249 4.19 -1.33 -32.05
C THR A 249 4.35 -2.84 -32.19
N LEU A 250 4.50 -3.59 -31.09
CA LEU A 250 4.46 -5.05 -31.08
C LEU A 250 3.24 -5.55 -31.87
N THR A 251 3.49 -6.48 -32.77
CA THR A 251 2.46 -7.03 -33.67
C THR A 251 1.41 -7.79 -32.86
N GLN A 252 0.30 -8.15 -33.52
CA GLN A 252 -0.80 -8.89 -32.89
C GLN A 252 -0.37 -10.21 -32.21
N HIS A 253 0.83 -10.73 -32.49
CA HIS A 253 1.37 -11.95 -31.90
C HIS A 253 2.63 -11.64 -31.08
N ALA A 254 2.66 -12.14 -29.85
CA ALA A 254 3.78 -12.00 -28.92
C ALA A 254 3.94 -13.30 -28.11
N TYR A 255 4.95 -13.35 -27.25
CA TYR A 255 5.20 -14.46 -26.36
C TYR A 255 5.18 -13.96 -24.91
N VAL A 256 4.34 -14.54 -24.07
CA VAL A 256 4.33 -14.24 -22.64
C VAL A 256 5.54 -14.87 -21.97
N VAL A 257 6.17 -14.11 -21.08
CA VAL A 257 7.25 -14.59 -20.21
C VAL A 257 6.87 -14.25 -18.79
N PHE A 258 6.82 -15.27 -17.93
CA PHE A 258 6.44 -15.10 -16.53
C PHE A 258 7.71 -14.97 -15.68
N ASN A 259 7.80 -13.90 -14.90
CA ASN A 259 8.84 -13.74 -13.91
C ASN A 259 8.45 -14.55 -12.65
N PRO A 260 9.22 -15.59 -12.29
CA PRO A 260 8.85 -16.50 -11.19
C PRO A 260 8.69 -15.80 -9.84
N ARG A 261 9.30 -14.63 -9.62
CA ARG A 261 9.16 -13.85 -8.38
C ARG A 261 7.81 -13.17 -8.19
N GLY A 262 7.04 -13.02 -9.26
CA GLY A 262 5.69 -12.46 -9.19
C GLY A 262 4.58 -13.51 -9.21
N LEU A 263 4.96 -14.79 -9.04
CA LEU A 263 4.03 -15.89 -8.87
C LEU A 263 3.72 -16.11 -7.39
N PHE A 264 2.55 -16.68 -7.12
CA PHE A 264 2.20 -17.24 -5.82
C PHE A 264 1.37 -18.52 -5.99
N LEU A 265 1.53 -19.46 -5.06
CA LEU A 265 0.84 -20.75 -5.07
C LEU A 265 -0.17 -20.82 -3.93
N LEU A 266 -1.44 -20.99 -4.27
CA LEU A 266 -2.52 -21.26 -3.32
C LEU A 266 -2.91 -22.73 -3.39
N PRO A 267 -3.11 -23.42 -2.26
CA PRO A 267 -3.70 -24.75 -2.27
C PRO A 267 -5.10 -24.66 -2.86
N TYR A 268 -5.57 -25.73 -3.50
CA TYR A 268 -7.00 -25.85 -3.79
C TYR A 268 -7.75 -25.84 -2.45
N ALA A 269 -8.70 -24.92 -2.31
CA ALA A 269 -9.59 -24.92 -1.16
C ALA A 269 -10.35 -26.26 -1.15
N GLU A 270 -10.36 -26.94 0.00
CA GLU A 270 -11.29 -28.04 0.29
C GLU A 270 -12.74 -27.53 0.33
#